data_AF-A0A1Y2UY94-F1
#
_entry.id   AF-A0A1Y2UY94-F1
#
_cell.length_a   1.000
_cell.length_b   1.000
_cell.length_c   1.000
_cell.angle_alpha   90.00
_cell.angle_beta   90.00
_cell.angle_gamma   90.00
#
_symmetry.space_group_name_H-M   'P 1'
#
loop_
_entity.id
_entity.type
_entity.pdbx_description
1 polymer ?
#
loop_
_entity_poly.entity_id
_entity_poly.type
_entity_poly.pdbx_seq_one_letter_code
_entity_poly.pdbx_strand_id
1 'polypeptide(L)'
;MLTIEVQPPSQVQAGAVLYPPLVISADSDDAIDYIQIALVDAYGTVLVDQLYGTLTASGKTLDDRSASRSNRSKEYTAFPDLAVTYAGVYTIQVTAVTMDYTAPNGAEAVVAASTSTTQIIAYDQSVAAEVPTADEQDLLRRMRRHGGFGVPRAPR
;
A
#
# COMPACT_ATOMS: atom_id res chain seq x y z
N MET A 1 -10.02 -10.23 4.46
CA MET A 1 -8.58 -10.57 4.56
C MET A 1 -7.73 -9.48 3.93
N LEU A 2 -6.74 -8.97 4.66
CA LEU A 2 -5.81 -7.94 4.17
C LEU A 2 -4.70 -8.55 3.29
N THR A 3 -4.60 -8.13 2.03
CA THR A 3 -3.67 -8.69 1.04
C THR A 3 -2.87 -7.60 0.34
N ILE A 4 -1.58 -7.80 0.13
CA ILE A 4 -0.78 -6.93 -0.74
C ILE A 4 -0.91 -7.44 -2.18
N GLU A 5 -1.55 -6.65 -3.03
CA GLU A 5 -1.81 -7.01 -4.43
C GLU A 5 -0.72 -6.49 -5.37
N VAL A 6 0.00 -5.42 -4.99
CA VAL A 6 1.19 -4.93 -5.69
C VAL A 6 2.26 -4.64 -4.65
N GLN A 7 3.40 -5.32 -4.77
CA GLN A 7 4.55 -5.07 -3.89
C GLN A 7 5.25 -3.76 -4.28
N PRO A 8 5.83 -3.03 -3.32
CA PRO A 8 6.81 -1.99 -3.64
C PRO A 8 8.05 -2.62 -4.30
N PRO A 9 8.90 -1.84 -4.99
CA PRO A 9 10.11 -2.38 -5.59
C PRO A 9 11.04 -2.96 -4.52
N SER A 10 11.69 -4.06 -4.85
CA SER A 10 12.73 -4.68 -4.03
C SER A 10 13.98 -3.81 -3.88
N GLN A 11 14.21 -2.91 -4.85
CA GLN A 11 15.34 -1.98 -4.87
C GLN A 11 14.86 -0.59 -5.29
N VAL A 12 15.29 0.45 -4.58
CA VAL A 12 14.96 1.84 -4.93
C VAL A 12 16.12 2.78 -4.62
N GLN A 13 16.13 3.95 -5.24
CA GLN A 13 16.99 5.05 -4.81
C GLN A 13 16.34 5.78 -3.64
N ALA A 14 17.10 6.05 -2.58
CA ALA A 14 16.66 6.88 -1.47
C ALA A 14 16.23 8.27 -1.97
N GLY A 15 15.09 8.74 -1.47
CA GLY A 15 14.42 9.97 -1.87
C GLY A 15 13.59 9.85 -3.16
N ALA A 16 13.69 8.74 -3.90
CA ALA A 16 12.85 8.51 -5.09
C ALA A 16 11.49 7.92 -4.72
N VAL A 17 10.48 8.23 -5.51
CA VAL A 17 9.14 7.65 -5.36
C VAL A 17 9.19 6.16 -5.71
N LEU A 18 8.62 5.32 -4.85
CA LEU A 18 8.52 3.88 -5.02
C LEU A 18 7.69 3.55 -6.27
N TYR A 19 8.30 2.81 -7.19
CA TYR A 19 7.59 2.21 -8.32
C TYR A 19 8.06 0.77 -8.54
N PRO A 20 7.16 -0.23 -8.61
CA PRO A 20 5.70 -0.14 -8.48
C PRO A 20 5.16 0.49 -7.19
N PRO A 21 3.97 1.11 -7.22
CA PRO A 21 3.35 1.63 -6.00
C PRO A 21 2.78 0.49 -5.17
N LEU A 22 2.77 0.66 -3.85
CA LEU A 22 2.12 -0.29 -2.95
C LEU A 22 0.60 -0.25 -3.14
N VAL A 23 0.01 -1.41 -3.40
CA VAL A 23 -1.45 -1.59 -3.49
C VAL A 23 -1.88 -2.72 -2.59
N ILE A 24 -2.89 -2.45 -1.78
CA ILE A 24 -3.47 -3.38 -0.82
C ILE A 24 -4.93 -3.61 -1.18
N SER A 25 -5.40 -4.85 -1.04
CA SER A 25 -6.82 -5.17 -1.05
C SER A 25 -7.29 -5.66 0.32
N ALA A 26 -8.56 -5.40 0.59
CA ALA A 26 -9.30 -6.03 1.67
C ALA A 26 -10.67 -6.48 1.14
N ASP A 27 -11.30 -7.42 1.85
CA ASP A 27 -12.68 -7.78 1.56
C ASP A 27 -13.58 -6.63 2.05
N SER A 28 -14.56 -6.17 1.25
CA SER A 28 -15.46 -5.07 1.64
C SER A 28 -16.29 -5.36 2.89
N ASP A 29 -16.44 -6.63 3.22
CA ASP A 29 -17.18 -7.07 4.40
C ASP A 29 -16.35 -6.86 5.69
N ASP A 30 -15.03 -6.66 5.57
CA ASP A 30 -14.20 -6.23 6.68
C ASP A 30 -14.47 -4.74 6.90
N ALA A 31 -14.96 -4.37 8.09
CA ALA A 31 -15.30 -2.99 8.45
C ALA A 31 -14.05 -2.11 8.66
N ILE A 32 -13.19 -1.99 7.63
CA ILE A 32 -11.93 -1.25 7.67
C ILE A 32 -12.20 0.20 7.27
N ASP A 33 -11.93 1.13 8.18
CA ASP A 33 -12.09 2.57 7.91
C ASP A 33 -10.93 3.13 7.09
N TYR A 34 -9.70 2.70 7.40
CA TYR A 34 -8.50 3.08 6.67
C TYR A 34 -7.34 2.10 6.87
N ILE A 35 -6.39 2.21 5.96
CA ILE A 35 -5.09 1.54 6.04
C ILE A 35 -4.05 2.58 6.44
N GLN A 36 -3.24 2.24 7.44
CA GLN A 36 -2.05 2.96 7.84
C GLN A 36 -0.81 2.15 7.47
N ILE A 37 0.24 2.84 7.05
CA ILE A 37 1.53 2.21 6.75
C ILE A 37 2.65 2.83 7.59
N ALA A 38 3.67 2.03 7.86
CA ALA A 38 4.87 2.46 8.55
C ALA A 38 6.11 1.77 7.98
N LEU A 39 7.24 2.48 7.97
CA LEU A 39 8.51 1.89 7.59
C LEU A 39 9.12 1.19 8.79
N VAL A 40 9.60 -0.03 8.58
CA VAL A 40 10.20 -0.87 9.61
C VAL A 40 11.58 -1.29 9.15
N ASP A 41 12.57 -1.16 10.03
CA ASP A 41 13.94 -1.61 9.77
C ASP A 41 14.08 -3.15 9.87
N ALA A 42 15.28 -3.66 9.58
CA ALA A 42 15.59 -5.08 9.70
C ALA A 42 15.47 -5.65 11.13
N TYR A 43 15.37 -4.79 12.15
CA TYR A 43 15.25 -5.17 13.56
C TYR A 43 13.80 -5.08 14.07
N GLY A 44 12.85 -4.69 13.23
CA GLY A 44 11.45 -4.52 13.63
C GLY A 44 11.14 -3.15 14.25
N THR A 45 12.07 -2.20 14.19
CA THR A 45 11.86 -0.84 14.70
C THR A 45 11.08 -0.02 13.69
N VAL A 46 9.99 0.60 14.14
CA VAL A 46 9.26 1.58 13.33
C VAL A 46 10.08 2.86 13.20
N LEU A 47 10.40 3.23 11.97
CA LEU A 47 11.19 4.41 11.66
C LEU A 47 10.28 5.60 11.33
N VAL A 48 10.07 6.44 12.32
CA VAL A 48 9.31 7.69 12.18
C VAL A 48 10.10 8.67 11.29
N ASP A 49 9.38 9.42 10.44
CA ASP A 49 9.92 10.45 9.54
C ASP A 49 10.93 9.98 8.47
N GLN A 50 11.01 8.66 8.22
CA GLN A 50 11.87 8.10 7.17
C GLN A 50 11.11 7.60 5.93
N LEU A 51 9.78 7.57 6.01
CA LEU A 51 8.88 7.29 4.89
C LEU A 51 7.99 8.50 4.66
N TYR A 52 8.07 9.06 3.46
CA TYR A 52 7.28 10.19 3.01
C TYR A 52 6.18 9.76 2.05
N GLY A 53 5.21 10.65 1.85
CA GLY A 53 4.03 10.43 1.01
C GLY A 53 2.77 10.26 1.85
N THR A 54 1.76 9.65 1.25
CA THR A 54 0.51 9.34 1.94
C THR A 54 0.73 8.13 2.85
N LEU A 55 0.70 8.31 4.18
CA LEU A 55 0.90 7.20 5.13
C LEU A 55 -0.41 6.58 5.62
N THR A 56 -1.54 7.17 5.24
CA THR A 56 -2.86 6.73 5.65
C THR A 56 -3.86 6.99 4.53
N ALA A 57 -4.62 5.98 4.12
CA ALA A 57 -5.60 6.09 3.05
C ALA A 57 -6.76 5.11 3.27
N SER A 58 -7.95 5.52 2.84
CA SER A 58 -9.15 4.67 2.84
C SER A 58 -9.25 3.85 1.56
N GLY A 59 -9.90 2.68 1.69
CA GLY A 59 -10.22 1.79 0.57
C GLY A 59 -11.20 2.42 -0.41
N LYS A 60 -11.12 1.99 -1.67
CA LYS A 60 -12.09 2.31 -2.71
C LYS A 60 -12.43 1.06 -3.49
N THR A 61 -13.69 0.90 -3.86
CA THR A 61 -14.10 -0.17 -4.76
C THR A 61 -13.53 0.06 -6.15
N LEU A 62 -13.05 -1.01 -6.77
CA LEU A 62 -12.70 -1.01 -8.19
C LEU A 62 -13.88 -1.61 -8.95
N ASP A 63 -14.74 -0.76 -9.52
CA ASP A 63 -15.91 -1.22 -10.27
C ASP A 63 -15.46 -1.85 -11.60
N ASP A 64 -15.19 -3.15 -11.58
CA ASP A 64 -14.89 -3.91 -12.78
C ASP A 64 -16.22 -4.25 -13.46
N ARG A 65 -16.65 -3.42 -14.43
CA ARG A 65 -17.90 -3.60 -15.21
C ARG A 65 -18.01 -4.97 -15.92
N SER A 66 -16.97 -5.79 -15.88
CA SER A 66 -16.89 -7.12 -16.45
C SER A 66 -16.87 -8.27 -15.43
N ALA A 67 -16.81 -8.00 -14.12
CA ALA A 67 -16.83 -9.04 -13.10
C ALA A 67 -18.27 -9.39 -12.72
N SER A 68 -18.63 -10.67 -12.83
CA SER A 68 -19.94 -11.17 -12.41
C SER A 68 -20.19 -10.85 -10.93
N ARG A 69 -21.46 -10.55 -10.60
CA ARG A 69 -22.06 -10.23 -9.28
C ARG A 69 -21.71 -11.14 -8.07
N SER A 70 -20.77 -12.06 -8.20
CA SER A 70 -20.45 -13.12 -7.24
C SER A 70 -19.08 -13.02 -6.58
N ASN A 71 -18.20 -12.10 -7.00
CA ASN A 71 -16.97 -11.83 -6.25
C ASN A 71 -17.29 -10.76 -5.20
N ARG A 72 -17.18 -11.15 -3.92
CA ARG A 72 -17.13 -10.25 -2.76
C ARG A 72 -16.41 -8.95 -3.17
N SER A 73 -17.08 -7.82 -3.00
CA SER A 73 -16.55 -6.54 -3.43
C SER A 73 -15.19 -6.37 -2.74
N LYS A 74 -14.11 -6.29 -3.50
CA LYS A 74 -12.80 -6.00 -2.93
C LYS A 74 -12.64 -4.49 -2.89
N GLU A 75 -12.15 -3.99 -1.78
CA GLU A 75 -11.70 -2.62 -1.67
C GLU A 75 -10.19 -2.57 -1.87
N TYR A 76 -9.73 -1.57 -2.61
CA TYR A 76 -8.33 -1.36 -2.89
C TYR A 76 -7.87 -0.04 -2.28
N THR A 77 -6.69 -0.06 -1.69
CA THR A 77 -6.00 1.13 -1.20
C THR A 77 -4.65 1.22 -1.90
N ALA A 78 -4.35 2.36 -2.51
CA ALA A 78 -3.10 2.58 -3.24
C ALA A 78 -2.29 3.69 -2.59
N PHE A 79 -0.97 3.50 -2.57
CA PHE A 79 0.01 4.44 -2.03
C PHE A 79 1.02 4.83 -3.14
N PRO A 80 0.64 5.76 -4.04
CA PRO A 80 1.40 6.05 -5.25
C PRO A 80 2.60 6.99 -5.07
N ASP A 81 2.73 7.62 -3.90
CA ASP A 81 3.63 8.74 -3.61
C ASP A 81 4.64 8.44 -2.51
N LEU A 82 4.83 7.15 -2.18
CA LEU A 82 5.75 6.74 -1.13
C LEU A 82 7.19 6.96 -1.53
N ALA A 83 8.03 7.43 -0.60
CA ALA A 83 9.48 7.53 -0.79
C ALA A 83 10.22 7.24 0.51
N VAL A 84 11.27 6.44 0.44
CA VAL A 84 12.15 6.14 1.59
C VAL A 84 13.31 7.12 1.59
N THR A 85 13.59 7.75 2.73
CA THR A 85 14.48 8.92 2.82
C THR A 85 15.95 8.58 2.73
N TYR A 86 16.36 7.50 3.38
CA TYR A 86 17.75 7.14 3.58
C TYR A 86 18.02 5.76 2.98
N ALA A 87 19.28 5.54 2.59
CA ALA A 87 19.72 4.22 2.19
C ALA A 87 19.68 3.25 3.38
N GLY A 88 19.27 2.01 3.10
CA GLY A 88 19.06 1.01 4.13
C GLY A 88 18.20 -0.16 3.65
N VAL A 89 17.86 -1.02 4.59
CA VAL A 89 17.07 -2.22 4.34
C VAL A 89 15.82 -2.15 5.19
N TYR A 90 14.66 -2.19 4.54
CA TYR A 90 13.38 -1.89 5.16
C TYR A 90 12.28 -2.86 4.73
N THR A 91 11.18 -2.83 5.47
CA THR A 91 9.88 -3.36 5.06
C THR A 91 8.83 -2.30 5.34
N ILE A 92 7.70 -2.34 4.64
CA ILE A 92 6.55 -1.50 4.96
C ILE A 92 5.55 -2.38 5.70
N GLN A 93 5.28 -2.04 6.95
CA GLN A 93 4.19 -2.62 7.72
C GLN A 93 2.89 -1.94 7.31
N VAL A 94 1.88 -2.74 6.99
CA VAL A 94 0.54 -2.32 6.61
C VAL A 94 -0.41 -2.74 7.71
N THR A 95 -1.13 -1.77 8.27
CA THR A 95 -2.07 -1.95 9.36
C THR A 95 -3.46 -1.49 8.92
N ALA A 96 -4.41 -2.41 8.90
CA ALA A 96 -5.82 -2.07 8.72
C ALA A 96 -6.42 -1.66 10.07
N VAL A 97 -7.12 -0.53 10.08
CA VAL A 97 -7.69 0.05 11.29
C VAL A 97 -9.20 0.18 11.16
N THR A 98 -9.90 -0.22 12.23
CA THR A 98 -11.34 0.02 12.42
C THR A 98 -11.54 0.99 13.58
N MET A 99 -12.56 1.84 13.52
CA MET A 99 -12.96 2.72 14.60
C MET A 99 -14.07 2.08 15.43
N ASP A 100 -13.79 1.79 16.69
CA ASP A 100 -14.80 1.39 17.66
C ASP A 100 -15.50 2.63 18.23
N TYR A 101 -16.62 3.00 17.62
CA TYR A 101 -17.48 4.09 18.09
C TYR A 101 -18.29 3.76 19.34
N THR A 102 -18.28 2.51 19.78
CA THR A 102 -19.03 2.04 20.96
C THR A 102 -18.20 2.06 22.24
N ALA A 103 -16.90 2.36 22.14
CA ALA A 103 -16.00 2.44 23.26
C ALA A 103 -16.46 3.51 24.28
N PRO A 104 -16.38 3.22 25.59
CA PRO A 104 -16.98 4.05 26.65
C PRO A 104 -16.33 5.44 26.78
N ASN A 105 -15.11 5.61 26.26
CA ASN A 105 -14.33 6.84 26.37
C ASN A 105 -14.27 7.65 25.06
N GLY A 106 -15.11 7.30 24.08
CA GLY A 106 -15.10 7.89 22.73
C GLY A 106 -14.54 6.91 21.69
N ALA A 107 -14.53 7.30 20.42
CA ALA A 107 -14.11 6.42 19.33
C ALA A 107 -12.64 6.00 19.48
N GLU A 108 -12.39 4.69 19.49
CA GLU A 108 -11.04 4.12 19.61
C GLU A 108 -10.59 3.47 18.29
N ALA A 109 -9.33 3.72 17.89
CA ALA A 109 -8.74 3.07 16.73
C ALA A 109 -8.22 1.67 17.11
N VAL A 110 -8.80 0.63 16.51
CA VAL A 110 -8.46 -0.77 16.77
C VAL A 110 -7.79 -1.38 15.53
N VAL A 111 -6.70 -2.12 15.75
CA VAL A 111 -6.02 -2.85 14.67
C VAL A 111 -6.86 -4.06 14.28
N ALA A 112 -7.40 -4.05 13.07
CA ALA A 112 -8.20 -5.13 12.50
C ALA A 112 -7.32 -6.28 12.00
N ALA A 113 -6.27 -5.90 11.28
CA ALA A 113 -5.33 -6.81 10.64
C ALA A 113 -4.02 -6.09 10.37
N SER A 114 -2.94 -6.85 10.23
CA SER A 114 -1.65 -6.31 9.79
C SER A 114 -0.92 -7.29 8.89
N THR A 115 -0.18 -6.78 7.93
CA THR A 115 0.74 -7.54 7.07
C THR A 115 1.97 -6.69 6.77
N SER A 116 2.99 -7.28 6.13
CA SER A 116 4.20 -6.57 5.75
C SER A 116 4.58 -6.87 4.30
N THR A 117 5.19 -5.89 3.65
CA THR A 117 5.73 -6.06 2.29
C THR A 117 6.94 -6.99 2.27
N THR A 118 7.34 -7.36 1.07
CA THR A 118 8.71 -7.84 0.84
C THR A 118 9.74 -6.77 1.25
N GLN A 119 10.98 -7.21 1.42
CA GLN A 119 12.09 -6.34 1.76
C GLN A 119 12.38 -5.35 0.62
N ILE A 120 12.63 -4.11 1.00
CA ILE A 120 13.04 -3.00 0.14
C ILE A 120 14.47 -2.63 0.51
N ILE A 121 15.35 -2.60 -0.48
CA ILE A 121 16.72 -2.11 -0.33
C ILE A 121 16.80 -0.72 -0.97
N ALA A 122 16.96 0.30 -0.14
CA ALA A 122 17.17 1.68 -0.59
C ALA A 122 18.68 1.95 -0.73
N TYR A 123 19.08 2.45 -1.90
CA TYR A 123 20.46 2.84 -2.19
C TYR A 123 20.59 4.35 -2.36
N ASP A 124 21.75 4.92 -2.07
CA ASP A 124 22.01 6.36 -2.34
C ASP A 124 22.11 6.67 -3.84
N GLN A 125 22.44 5.66 -4.64
CA GLN A 125 22.58 5.77 -6.09
C GLN A 125 21.30 5.37 -6.82
N SER A 126 21.14 5.88 -8.05
CA SER A 126 20.04 5.48 -8.93
C SER A 126 20.11 3.98 -9.21
N VAL A 127 18.95 3.32 -9.10
CA VAL A 127 18.76 1.92 -9.49
C VAL A 127 17.78 1.82 -10.65
N ALA A 128 17.82 0.71 -11.37
CA ALA A 128 16.85 0.45 -12.42
C ALA A 128 15.45 0.28 -11.80
N ALA A 129 14.43 0.86 -12.46
CA ALA A 129 13.07 0.68 -12.02
C ALA A 129 12.65 -0.79 -12.16
N GLU A 130 12.03 -1.32 -11.11
CA GLU A 130 11.49 -2.68 -11.13
C GLU A 130 10.27 -2.75 -12.06
N VAL A 131 10.16 -3.87 -12.79
CA VAL A 131 9.02 -4.13 -13.66
C VAL A 131 8.02 -4.98 -12.88
N PRO A 132 6.79 -4.48 -12.64
CA PRO A 132 5.78 -5.27 -11.94
C PRO A 132 5.45 -6.54 -12.73
N THR A 133 4.99 -7.57 -12.05
CA THR A 133 4.54 -8.83 -12.68
C THR A 133 3.34 -8.61 -13.62
N ALA A 134 3.03 -9.58 -14.48
CA ALA A 134 1.93 -9.46 -15.44
C ALA A 134 0.57 -9.16 -14.75
N ASP A 135 0.33 -9.80 -13.61
CA ASP A 135 -0.91 -9.61 -12.83
C ASP A 135 -0.95 -8.23 -12.16
N GLU A 136 0.16 -7.77 -11.57
CA GLU A 136 0.28 -6.43 -11.01
C GLU A 136 0.11 -5.36 -12.10
N GLN A 137 0.71 -5.55 -13.28
CA GLN A 137 0.56 -4.64 -14.40
C GLN A 137 -0.90 -4.53 -14.86
N ASP A 138 -1.63 -5.65 -14.92
CA ASP A 138 -3.04 -5.64 -15.27
C ASP A 138 -3.88 -4.90 -14.21
N LEU A 139 -3.65 -5.17 -12.93
CA LEU A 139 -4.32 -4.48 -11.83
C LEU A 139 -4.04 -2.97 -11.87
N LEU A 140 -2.77 -2.56 -11.94
CA LEU A 140 -2.38 -1.15 -12.05
C LEU A 140 -3.01 -0.50 -13.29
N ARG A 141 -3.15 -1.23 -14.40
CA ARG A 141 -3.85 -0.75 -15.60
C ARG A 141 -5.35 -0.59 -15.37
N ARG A 142 -6.00 -1.50 -14.65
CA ARG A 142 -7.42 -1.37 -14.26
C ARG A 142 -7.64 -0.17 -13.33
N MET A 143 -6.81 -0.02 -12.30
CA MET A 143 -6.88 1.12 -11.37
C MET A 143 -6.67 2.47 -12.07
N ARG A 144 -5.72 2.56 -13.01
CA ARG A 144 -5.52 3.75 -13.84
C ARG A 144 -6.71 4.07 -14.74
N ARG A 145 -7.36 3.05 -15.32
CA ARG A 145 -8.54 3.24 -16.18
C ARG A 145 -9.75 3.71 -15.39
N HIS A 146 -9.94 3.20 -14.18
CA HIS A 146 -11.00 3.63 -13.29
C HIS A 146 -10.80 5.09 -12.82
N GLY A 147 -9.55 5.46 -12.53
CA GLY A 147 -9.21 6.75 -11.94
C GLY A 147 -9.47 6.77 -10.42
N GLY A 148 -9.02 7.84 -9.76
CA GLY A 148 -9.22 8.05 -8.32
C GLY A 148 -8.21 7.37 -7.38
N PHE A 149 -7.31 6.53 -7.89
CA PHE A 149 -6.24 5.87 -7.12
C PHE A 149 -4.87 6.54 -7.23
N GLY A 150 -4.69 7.52 -8.13
CA GLY A 150 -3.42 8.24 -8.30
C GLY A 150 -2.25 7.39 -8.84
N VAL A 151 -2.51 6.16 -9.30
CA VAL A 151 -1.48 5.22 -9.76
C VAL A 151 -0.66 5.79 -10.92
N PRO A 152 0.67 5.96 -10.76
CA PRO A 152 1.52 6.50 -11.81
C PRO A 152 1.73 5.51 -12.97
N ARG A 153 2.27 6.03 -14.08
CA ARG A 153 2.85 5.19 -15.14
C ARG A 153 4.28 4.82 -14.75
N ALA A 154 4.79 3.74 -15.34
CA ALA A 154 6.18 3.37 -15.15
C ALA A 154 7.11 4.55 -15.51
N PRO A 155 8.11 4.84 -14.66
CA PRO A 155 9.17 5.77 -15.01
C PRO A 155 9.89 5.24 -16.26
N ARG A 156 10.28 6.17 -17.15
CA ARG A 156 10.97 5.86 -18.41
C ARG A 156 12.47 5.75 -18.22
#